data_AF-B0Z980-F1
#
_entry.id   AF-B0Z980-F1
#
_cell.length_a   1.000
_cell.length_b   1.000
_cell.length_c   1.000
_cell.angle_alpha   90.00
_cell.angle_beta   90.00
_cell.angle_gamma   90.00
#
_symmetry.space_group_name_H-M   'P 1'
#
loop_
_entity.id
_entity.type
_entity.pdbx_description
1 polymer ?
#
loop_
_entity_poly.entity_id
_entity_poly.type
_entity_poly.pdbx_seq_one_letter_code
_entity_poly.pdbx_strand_id
1 'polypeptide(L)'
;AKHAGVIQMAEILPARRARGPNEPGGIKFGHFADMVQTDRKYPHDPARASLEVVGAGTMLFDQIWLGSYMSGGVGFTQYATAAYTDNILDDYTYYGMDYIKDKYKVDWKNPSDKGLAKANQDVINDIATEVTLYGMEQYEQFPTALETHFGGSQRASVLAAASGLSTAIATGNSNAGLNGWYLSMLLH
;
A
#
# COMPACT_ATOMS: atom_id res chain seq x y z
N ALA A 1 23.19 14.30 -22.97
CA ALA A 1 22.56 12.96 -22.94
C ALA A 1 22.77 12.25 -21.60
N LYS A 2 24.00 11.96 -21.14
CA LYS A 2 24.24 11.06 -19.99
C LYS A 2 24.16 11.68 -18.58
N HIS A 3 24.05 13.00 -18.45
CA HIS A 3 24.06 13.69 -17.14
C HIS A 3 23.01 14.81 -17.08
N ALA A 4 23.22 15.94 -17.77
CA ALA A 4 22.42 17.16 -17.59
C ALA A 4 20.93 17.07 -17.98
N GLY A 5 20.51 16.02 -18.69
CA GLY A 5 19.12 15.86 -19.14
C GLY A 5 18.63 14.42 -19.10
N VAL A 6 19.28 13.57 -18.31
CA VAL A 6 18.82 12.18 -18.13
C VAL A 6 17.92 12.13 -16.90
N ILE A 7 16.81 11.41 -17.02
CA ILE A 7 15.97 11.05 -15.88
C ILE A 7 16.15 9.54 -15.69
N GLN A 8 16.84 9.18 -14.60
CA GLN A 8 17.00 7.78 -14.20
C GLN A 8 15.74 7.32 -13.47
N MET A 9 15.46 6.02 -13.52
CA MET A 9 14.37 5.43 -12.72
C MET A 9 14.74 5.43 -11.23
N ALA A 10 16.02 5.20 -10.95
CA ALA A 10 16.57 5.09 -9.60
C ALA A 10 17.98 5.67 -9.53
N GLU A 11 18.31 6.26 -8.38
CA GLU A 11 19.67 6.71 -8.06
C GLU A 11 20.54 5.58 -7.51
N ILE A 12 21.85 5.83 -7.44
CA ILE A 12 22.85 4.90 -6.87
C ILE A 12 22.61 4.64 -5.37
N LEU A 13 22.98 3.44 -4.90
CA LEU A 13 22.84 3.03 -3.50
C LEU A 13 24.14 3.14 -2.67
N PRO A 14 24.03 3.38 -1.34
CA PRO A 14 25.18 3.42 -0.43
C PRO A 14 25.99 2.11 -0.39
N ALA A 15 27.27 2.22 -0.02
CA ALA A 15 28.26 1.14 -0.11
C ALA A 15 27.84 -0.22 0.50
N ARG A 16 27.14 -0.22 1.65
CA ARG A 16 26.67 -1.46 2.29
C ARG A 16 25.77 -2.31 1.40
N ARG A 17 25.10 -1.68 0.42
CA ARG A 17 24.21 -2.31 -0.55
C ARG A 17 24.48 -1.74 -1.95
N ALA A 18 25.76 -1.58 -2.29
CA ALA A 18 26.24 -0.87 -3.48
C ALA A 18 25.65 -1.39 -4.79
N ARG A 19 24.91 -0.53 -5.49
CA ARG A 19 24.32 -0.78 -6.81
C ARG A 19 24.30 0.54 -7.58
N GLY A 20 24.47 0.46 -8.90
CA GLY A 20 24.38 1.60 -9.81
C GLY A 20 22.96 2.17 -9.92
N PRO A 21 22.76 3.20 -10.75
CA PRO A 21 21.42 3.70 -11.09
C PRO A 21 20.53 2.62 -11.72
N ASN A 22 19.21 2.85 -11.69
CA ASN A 22 18.16 1.97 -12.26
C ASN A 22 18.03 0.58 -11.62
N GLU A 23 18.49 0.43 -10.38
CA GLU A 23 18.30 -0.78 -9.59
C GLU A 23 17.14 -0.62 -8.60
N PRO A 24 16.39 -1.68 -8.25
CA PRO A 24 15.13 -1.57 -7.52
C PRO A 24 15.21 -0.76 -6.23
N GLY A 25 16.27 -0.95 -5.42
CA GLY A 25 16.39 -0.27 -4.13
C GLY A 25 16.55 1.25 -4.20
N GLY A 26 16.84 1.83 -5.37
CA GLY A 26 16.93 3.27 -5.57
C GLY A 26 15.66 3.89 -6.16
N ILE A 27 14.65 3.07 -6.51
CA ILE A 27 13.37 3.56 -7.04
C ILE A 27 12.59 4.19 -5.89
N LYS A 28 12.22 5.46 -6.04
CA LYS A 28 11.35 6.15 -5.08
C LYS A 28 9.92 5.64 -5.22
N PHE A 29 9.19 5.53 -4.12
CA PHE A 29 7.79 5.04 -4.16
C PHE A 29 6.88 5.88 -5.08
N GLY A 30 7.06 7.20 -5.12
CA GLY A 30 6.32 8.06 -6.06
C GLY A 30 6.62 7.73 -7.52
N HIS A 31 7.90 7.56 -7.89
CA HIS A 31 8.27 7.14 -9.25
C HIS A 31 7.68 5.76 -9.57
N PHE A 32 7.69 4.83 -8.60
CA PHE A 32 7.13 3.50 -8.81
C PHE A 32 5.62 3.54 -9.04
N ALA A 33 4.89 4.35 -8.28
CA ALA A 33 3.47 4.57 -8.51
C ALA A 33 3.22 5.13 -9.92
N ASP A 34 4.02 6.09 -10.39
CA ASP A 34 3.91 6.67 -11.73
C ASP A 34 4.25 5.67 -12.86
N MET A 35 5.08 4.66 -12.59
CA MET A 35 5.37 3.59 -13.57
C MET A 35 4.13 2.72 -13.83
N VAL A 36 3.30 2.49 -12.81
CA VAL A 36 2.10 1.65 -12.93
C VAL A 36 0.98 2.45 -13.61
N GLN A 37 0.40 1.87 -14.67
CA GLN A 37 -0.50 2.60 -15.58
C GLN A 37 -1.99 2.47 -15.25
N THR A 38 -2.33 1.92 -14.08
CA THR A 38 -3.72 1.62 -13.71
C THR A 38 -4.55 2.89 -13.58
N ASP A 39 -4.01 3.93 -12.95
CA ASP A 39 -4.69 5.22 -12.78
C ASP A 39 -5.16 5.81 -14.12
N ARG A 40 -4.30 5.73 -15.17
CA ARG A 40 -4.66 6.17 -16.53
C ARG A 40 -5.87 5.43 -17.10
N LYS A 41 -6.08 4.16 -16.74
CA LYS A 41 -7.16 3.32 -17.27
C LYS A 41 -8.41 3.35 -16.39
N TYR A 42 -8.24 3.53 -15.08
CA TYR A 42 -9.31 3.52 -14.09
C TYR A 42 -9.24 4.74 -13.16
N PRO A 43 -9.35 5.98 -13.70
CA PRO A 43 -9.13 7.20 -12.93
C PRO A 43 -10.22 7.50 -11.89
N HIS A 44 -11.33 6.77 -11.93
CA HIS A 44 -12.47 6.88 -11.01
C HIS A 44 -12.49 5.77 -9.96
N ASP A 45 -11.38 5.05 -9.81
CA ASP A 45 -11.23 3.97 -8.83
C ASP A 45 -9.84 4.05 -8.17
N PRO A 46 -9.63 5.01 -7.25
CA PRO A 46 -8.35 5.23 -6.58
C PRO A 46 -7.91 4.03 -5.73
N ALA A 47 -8.87 3.25 -5.21
CA ALA A 47 -8.57 2.00 -4.51
C ALA A 47 -7.92 0.99 -5.44
N ARG A 48 -8.53 0.73 -6.61
CA ARG A 48 -7.95 -0.14 -7.63
C ARG A 48 -6.58 0.34 -8.10
N ALA A 49 -6.44 1.63 -8.39
CA ALA A 49 -5.16 2.20 -8.81
C ALA A 49 -4.07 1.94 -7.77
N SER A 50 -4.40 2.11 -6.50
CA SER A 50 -3.48 1.90 -5.37
C SER A 50 -3.17 0.41 -5.15
N LEU A 51 -4.16 -0.48 -5.24
CA LEU A 51 -3.98 -1.94 -5.10
C LEU A 51 -3.07 -2.52 -6.19
N GLU A 52 -3.16 -2.03 -7.42
CA GLU A 52 -2.25 -2.43 -8.51
C GLU A 52 -0.81 -1.92 -8.27
N VAL A 53 -0.65 -0.73 -7.68
CA VAL A 53 0.67 -0.24 -7.24
C VAL A 53 1.22 -1.10 -6.11
N VAL A 54 0.38 -1.51 -5.15
CA VAL A 54 0.77 -2.42 -4.07
C VAL A 54 1.22 -3.77 -4.63
N GLY A 55 0.42 -4.41 -5.49
CA GLY A 55 0.77 -5.71 -6.05
C GLY A 55 2.04 -5.69 -6.90
N ALA A 56 2.19 -4.67 -7.76
CA ALA A 56 3.44 -4.48 -8.50
C ALA A 56 4.63 -4.22 -7.55
N GLY A 57 4.40 -3.45 -6.49
CA GLY A 57 5.40 -3.04 -5.52
C GLY A 57 5.91 -4.20 -4.68
N THR A 58 5.03 -5.02 -4.11
CA THR A 58 5.45 -6.18 -3.30
C THR A 58 6.14 -7.23 -4.17
N MET A 59 5.74 -7.41 -5.43
CA MET A 59 6.49 -8.26 -6.37
C MET A 59 7.92 -7.73 -6.57
N LEU A 60 8.09 -6.46 -6.96
CA LEU A 60 9.42 -5.92 -7.24
C LEU A 60 10.28 -5.78 -5.98
N PHE A 61 9.72 -5.17 -4.92
CA PHE A 61 10.46 -4.82 -3.73
C PHE A 61 10.66 -6.01 -2.78
N ASP A 62 9.68 -6.89 -2.61
CA ASP A 62 9.84 -8.02 -1.68
C ASP A 62 10.40 -9.26 -2.39
N GLN A 63 9.85 -9.66 -3.54
CA GLN A 63 10.28 -10.92 -4.17
C GLN A 63 11.64 -10.77 -4.86
N ILE A 64 11.82 -9.72 -5.67
CA ILE A 64 13.06 -9.52 -6.44
C ILE A 64 14.11 -8.79 -5.60
N TRP A 65 13.79 -7.60 -5.10
CA TRP A 65 14.79 -6.79 -4.44
C TRP A 65 15.21 -7.36 -3.08
N LEU A 66 14.29 -7.49 -2.12
CA LEU A 66 14.61 -8.03 -0.81
C LEU A 66 14.90 -9.54 -0.89
N GLY A 67 14.06 -10.29 -1.60
CA GLY A 67 14.08 -11.75 -1.68
C GLY A 67 15.16 -12.35 -2.58
N SER A 68 15.81 -11.53 -3.42
CA SER A 68 16.94 -11.98 -4.25
C SER A 68 18.16 -11.08 -4.08
N TYR A 69 18.10 -9.82 -4.52
CA TYR A 69 19.26 -8.92 -4.53
C TYR A 69 19.88 -8.69 -3.14
N MET A 70 19.03 -8.64 -2.11
CA MET A 70 19.44 -8.40 -0.72
C MET A 70 19.48 -9.67 0.14
N SER A 71 19.07 -10.83 -0.41
CA SER A 71 19.12 -12.12 0.28
C SER A 71 19.38 -13.29 -0.69
N GLY A 72 18.35 -13.93 -1.23
CA GLY A 72 18.41 -15.09 -2.14
C GLY A 72 17.86 -16.39 -1.54
N GLY A 73 17.84 -17.46 -2.35
CA GLY A 73 17.34 -18.78 -1.96
C GLY A 73 15.85 -18.96 -2.25
N VAL A 74 15.10 -19.51 -1.29
CA VAL A 74 13.63 -19.70 -1.41
C VAL A 74 12.91 -18.36 -1.60
N GLY A 75 13.44 -17.29 -1.01
CA GLY A 75 12.93 -15.93 -1.19
C GLY A 75 11.64 -15.65 -0.41
N PHE A 76 10.92 -14.61 -0.84
CA PHE A 76 9.83 -13.99 -0.09
C PHE A 76 8.50 -14.02 -0.85
N THR A 77 8.27 -15.07 -1.65
CA THR A 77 7.09 -15.18 -2.52
C THR A 77 5.79 -14.93 -1.76
N GLN A 78 5.57 -15.64 -0.66
CA GLN A 78 4.32 -15.57 0.09
C GLN A 78 4.19 -14.34 1.01
N TYR A 79 5.30 -13.66 1.33
CA TYR A 79 5.21 -12.33 1.94
C TYR A 79 4.55 -11.34 0.98
N ALA A 80 4.93 -11.40 -0.30
CA ALA A 80 4.40 -10.51 -1.31
C ALA A 80 2.99 -10.89 -1.79
N THR A 81 2.73 -12.18 -2.05
CA THR A 81 1.43 -12.64 -2.60
C THR A 81 0.27 -12.28 -1.70
N ALA A 82 0.49 -12.22 -0.38
CA ALA A 82 -0.55 -11.82 0.57
C ALA A 82 -1.18 -10.45 0.27
N ALA A 83 -0.46 -9.57 -0.42
CA ALA A 83 -0.94 -8.25 -0.81
C ALA A 83 -1.55 -8.18 -2.22
N TYR A 84 -1.58 -9.28 -2.99
CA TYR A 84 -2.13 -9.30 -4.35
C TYR A 84 -2.87 -10.60 -4.73
N THR A 85 -3.14 -11.49 -3.80
CA THR A 85 -3.94 -12.71 -4.02
C THR A 85 -5.17 -12.74 -3.13
N ASP A 86 -6.12 -13.58 -3.54
CA ASP A 86 -7.29 -13.98 -2.74
C ASP A 86 -8.27 -12.84 -2.39
N ASN A 87 -8.05 -11.64 -2.94
CA ASN A 87 -8.83 -10.42 -2.74
C ASN A 87 -8.95 -9.99 -1.26
N ILE A 88 -8.09 -10.47 -0.37
CA ILE A 88 -8.17 -10.15 1.07
C ILE A 88 -7.83 -8.67 1.28
N LEU A 89 -6.74 -8.18 0.67
CA LEU A 89 -6.40 -6.75 0.76
C LEU A 89 -7.44 -5.87 0.05
N ASP A 90 -7.93 -6.32 -1.11
CA ASP A 90 -8.98 -5.64 -1.87
C ASP A 90 -10.23 -5.44 -1.02
N ASP A 91 -10.72 -6.50 -0.39
CA ASP A 91 -11.90 -6.48 0.48
C ASP A 91 -11.76 -5.44 1.60
N TYR A 92 -10.65 -5.46 2.34
CA TYR A 92 -10.44 -4.54 3.46
C TYR A 92 -10.29 -3.09 2.98
N THR A 93 -9.67 -2.90 1.82
CA THR A 93 -9.51 -1.57 1.23
C THR A 93 -10.86 -1.01 0.76
N TYR A 94 -11.69 -1.83 0.10
CA TYR A 94 -13.01 -1.41 -0.37
C TYR A 94 -14.01 -1.22 0.76
N TYR A 95 -13.91 -1.99 1.85
CA TYR A 95 -14.60 -1.67 3.10
C TYR A 95 -14.23 -0.26 3.59
N GLY A 96 -12.94 0.06 3.61
CA GLY A 96 -12.47 1.41 3.96
C GLY A 96 -12.99 2.50 3.02
N MET A 97 -13.12 2.21 1.71
CA MET A 97 -13.74 3.13 0.74
C MET A 97 -15.20 3.42 1.04
N ASP A 98 -15.97 2.39 1.41
CA ASP A 98 -17.37 2.56 1.81
C ASP A 98 -17.48 3.33 3.13
N TYR A 99 -16.60 3.05 4.09
CA TYR A 99 -16.55 3.79 5.36
C TYR A 99 -16.30 5.28 5.18
N ILE A 100 -15.30 5.67 4.38
CA ILE A 100 -14.96 7.09 4.17
C ILE A 100 -16.05 7.81 3.37
N LYS A 101 -16.74 7.09 2.47
CA LYS A 101 -17.90 7.63 1.76
C LYS A 101 -19.07 7.87 2.71
N ASP A 102 -19.36 6.93 3.58
CA ASP A 102 -20.52 7.01 4.47
C ASP A 102 -20.30 7.99 5.62
N LYS A 103 -19.13 7.99 6.25
CA LYS A 103 -18.84 8.84 7.41
C LYS A 103 -18.34 10.23 7.04
N TYR A 104 -17.39 10.30 6.12
CA TYR A 104 -16.73 11.56 5.73
C TYR A 104 -17.30 12.21 4.49
N LYS A 105 -18.25 11.54 3.80
CA LYS A 105 -18.87 12.02 2.56
C LYS A 105 -17.86 12.24 1.43
N VAL A 106 -16.75 11.49 1.46
CA VAL A 106 -15.74 11.49 0.41
C VAL A 106 -16.28 10.71 -0.79
N ASP A 107 -16.54 11.39 -1.91
CA ASP A 107 -16.92 10.75 -3.16
C ASP A 107 -15.67 10.22 -3.89
N TRP A 108 -15.14 9.10 -3.41
CA TRP A 108 -13.92 8.50 -3.96
C TRP A 108 -14.06 8.05 -5.43
N LYS A 109 -15.29 7.89 -5.94
CA LYS A 109 -15.54 7.59 -7.37
C LYS A 109 -15.46 8.81 -8.27
N ASN A 110 -15.59 10.01 -7.70
CA ASN A 110 -15.35 11.28 -8.39
C ASN A 110 -14.27 12.08 -7.64
N PRO A 111 -12.99 11.63 -7.69
CA PRO A 111 -11.91 12.28 -6.95
C PRO A 111 -11.83 13.77 -7.25
N SER A 112 -11.75 14.58 -6.20
CA SER A 112 -11.55 16.02 -6.32
C SER A 112 -10.83 16.56 -5.08
N ASP A 113 -10.18 17.73 -5.21
CA ASP A 113 -9.55 18.42 -4.09
C ASP A 113 -10.57 18.97 -3.06
N LYS A 114 -11.87 18.86 -3.37
CA LYS A 114 -12.99 19.30 -2.52
C LYS A 114 -13.67 18.09 -1.89
N GLY A 115 -14.14 18.27 -0.65
CA GLY A 115 -14.85 17.21 0.07
C GLY A 115 -13.93 16.13 0.65
N LEU A 116 -12.62 16.35 0.66
CA LEU A 116 -11.67 15.51 1.38
C LEU A 116 -11.77 15.76 2.90
N ALA A 117 -11.54 14.71 3.67
CA ALA A 117 -11.38 14.81 5.12
C ALA A 117 -10.11 15.60 5.47
N LYS A 118 -10.13 16.29 6.61
CA LYS A 118 -8.95 17.03 7.07
C LYS A 118 -7.85 16.05 7.47
N ALA A 119 -6.64 16.26 6.97
CA ALA A 119 -5.45 15.51 7.38
C ALA A 119 -5.02 15.91 8.81
N ASN A 120 -5.68 15.36 9.83
CA ASN A 120 -5.32 15.52 11.24
C ASN A 120 -5.38 14.18 12.00
N GLN A 121 -4.87 14.17 13.22
CA GLN A 121 -4.74 12.93 14.00
C GLN A 121 -6.10 12.30 14.34
N ASP A 122 -7.16 13.09 14.55
CA ASP A 122 -8.48 12.57 14.86
C ASP A 122 -9.05 11.75 13.70
N VAL A 123 -8.93 12.25 12.47
CA VAL A 123 -9.35 11.54 11.25
C VAL A 123 -8.48 10.29 11.02
N ILE A 124 -7.17 10.38 11.24
CA ILE A 124 -6.25 9.24 11.11
C ILE A 124 -6.61 8.16 12.13
N ASN A 125 -6.79 8.54 13.40
CA ASN A 125 -7.18 7.62 14.47
C ASN A 125 -8.48 6.90 14.12
N ASP A 126 -9.46 7.64 13.63
CA ASP A 126 -10.77 7.10 13.31
C ASP A 126 -10.71 6.09 12.15
N ILE A 127 -10.23 6.51 10.98
CA ILE A 127 -10.23 5.68 9.77
C ILE A 127 -9.33 4.46 9.95
N ALA A 128 -8.10 4.65 10.44
CA ALA A 128 -7.16 3.55 10.57
C ALA A 128 -7.57 2.55 11.66
N THR A 129 -8.19 3.01 12.76
CA THR A 129 -8.71 2.10 13.78
C THR A 129 -9.85 1.26 13.23
N GLU A 130 -10.84 1.87 12.58
CA GLU A 130 -11.98 1.15 12.00
C GLU A 130 -11.52 0.07 11.02
N VAL A 131 -10.70 0.45 10.03
CA VAL A 131 -10.27 -0.47 8.96
C VAL A 131 -9.38 -1.58 9.51
N THR A 132 -8.55 -1.29 10.52
CA THR A 132 -7.74 -2.32 11.19
C THR A 132 -8.63 -3.31 11.95
N LEU A 133 -9.58 -2.82 12.74
CA LEU A 133 -10.50 -3.68 13.49
C LEU A 133 -11.32 -4.56 12.55
N TYR A 134 -11.88 -3.98 11.48
CA TYR A 134 -12.58 -4.75 10.45
C TYR A 134 -11.74 -5.89 9.90
N GLY A 135 -10.50 -5.61 9.46
CA GLY A 135 -9.63 -6.64 8.89
C GLY A 135 -9.20 -7.70 9.91
N MET A 136 -9.00 -7.33 11.18
CA MET A 136 -8.73 -8.29 12.26
C MET A 136 -9.94 -9.20 12.50
N GLU A 137 -11.14 -8.63 12.57
CA GLU A 137 -12.39 -9.39 12.67
C GLU A 137 -12.58 -10.34 11.50
N GLN A 138 -12.22 -9.95 10.27
CA GLN A 138 -12.29 -10.85 9.11
C GLN A 138 -11.36 -12.06 9.28
N TYR A 139 -10.13 -11.88 9.77
CA TYR A 139 -9.25 -13.02 10.08
C TYR A 139 -9.78 -13.90 11.21
N GLU A 140 -10.48 -13.34 12.20
CA GLU A 140 -11.07 -14.11 13.30
C GLU A 140 -12.35 -14.86 12.89
N GLN A 141 -13.21 -14.22 12.08
CA GLN A 141 -14.48 -14.78 11.62
C GLN A 141 -14.29 -15.84 10.53
N PHE A 142 -13.25 -15.68 9.70
CA PHE A 142 -12.95 -16.59 8.60
C PHE A 142 -11.60 -17.29 8.80
N PRO A 143 -11.57 -18.45 9.49
CA PRO A 143 -10.33 -19.19 9.74
C PRO A 143 -9.52 -19.51 8.48
N THR A 144 -10.16 -19.65 7.33
CA THR A 144 -9.49 -19.85 6.04
C THR A 144 -8.67 -18.64 5.60
N ALA A 145 -9.09 -17.41 5.92
CA ALA A 145 -8.32 -16.20 5.64
C ALA A 145 -7.08 -16.16 6.55
N LEU A 146 -7.24 -16.52 7.83
CA LEU A 146 -6.11 -16.62 8.78
C LEU A 146 -5.11 -17.71 8.36
N GLU A 147 -5.59 -18.83 7.83
CA GLU A 147 -4.74 -19.91 7.31
C GLU A 147 -4.05 -19.52 6.01
N THR A 148 -4.73 -18.80 5.11
CA THR A 148 -4.14 -18.28 3.87
C THR A 148 -3.01 -17.30 4.19
N HIS A 149 -3.23 -16.37 5.13
CA HIS A 149 -2.21 -15.48 5.68
C HIS A 149 -1.70 -15.98 7.03
N PHE A 150 -1.15 -17.20 7.04
CA PHE A 150 -0.65 -17.87 8.25
C PHE A 150 0.45 -17.06 8.98
N GLY A 151 1.27 -16.32 8.24
CA GLY A 151 2.36 -15.50 8.76
C GLY A 151 1.88 -14.17 9.31
N GLY A 152 2.33 -13.82 10.53
CA GLY A 152 1.97 -12.54 11.16
C GLY A 152 2.31 -11.31 10.30
N SER A 153 3.47 -11.30 9.64
CA SER A 153 3.85 -10.17 8.78
C SER A 153 2.98 -10.03 7.53
N GLN A 154 2.41 -11.12 7.00
CA GLN A 154 1.46 -11.06 5.90
C GLN A 154 0.21 -10.29 6.34
N ARG A 155 -0.37 -10.69 7.48
CA ARG A 155 -1.54 -10.02 8.04
C ARG A 155 -1.26 -8.57 8.40
N ALA A 156 -0.13 -8.31 9.06
CA ALA A 156 0.26 -6.96 9.45
C ALA A 156 0.37 -6.02 8.23
N SER A 157 1.03 -6.48 7.16
CA SER A 157 1.13 -5.70 5.92
C SER A 157 -0.23 -5.44 5.27
N VAL A 158 -1.12 -6.44 5.22
CA VAL A 158 -2.45 -6.30 4.62
C VAL A 158 -3.34 -5.34 5.41
N LEU A 159 -3.38 -5.48 6.75
CA LEU A 159 -4.16 -4.60 7.62
C LEU A 159 -3.68 -3.15 7.52
N ALA A 160 -2.36 -2.95 7.62
CA ALA A 160 -1.78 -1.60 7.56
C ALA A 160 -1.89 -0.97 6.17
N ALA A 161 -1.83 -1.77 5.09
CA ALA A 161 -2.07 -1.30 3.73
C ALA A 161 -3.50 -0.78 3.58
N ALA A 162 -4.51 -1.56 3.95
CA ALA A 162 -5.90 -1.14 3.86
C ALA A 162 -6.16 0.15 4.66
N SER A 163 -5.66 0.22 5.90
CA SER A 163 -5.79 1.40 6.77
C SER A 163 -5.07 2.64 6.21
N GLY A 164 -3.85 2.46 5.70
CA GLY A 164 -3.07 3.53 5.11
C GLY A 164 -3.66 4.07 3.81
N LEU A 165 -4.12 3.18 2.93
CA LEU A 165 -4.79 3.55 1.67
C LEU A 165 -6.09 4.30 1.94
N SER A 166 -6.92 3.79 2.85
CA SER A 166 -8.19 4.42 3.22
C SER A 166 -7.97 5.84 3.76
N THR A 167 -6.98 6.01 4.64
CA THR A 167 -6.64 7.30 5.23
C THR A 167 -6.05 8.27 4.18
N ALA A 168 -5.18 7.78 3.29
CA ALA A 168 -4.59 8.59 2.22
C ALA A 168 -5.65 9.09 1.24
N ILE A 169 -6.55 8.20 0.80
CA ILE A 169 -7.62 8.52 -0.15
C ILE A 169 -8.62 9.49 0.47
N ALA A 170 -9.01 9.28 1.73
CA ALA A 170 -9.95 10.17 2.42
C ALA A 170 -9.42 11.60 2.56
N THR A 171 -8.11 11.76 2.76
CA THR A 171 -7.49 13.05 3.11
C THR A 171 -6.76 13.72 1.94
N GLY A 172 -6.50 13.00 0.86
CA GLY A 172 -5.59 13.43 -0.21
C GLY A 172 -4.16 13.67 0.28
N ASN A 173 -3.73 13.00 1.35
CA ASN A 173 -2.43 13.23 1.98
C ASN A 173 -1.70 11.92 2.28
N SER A 174 -0.57 11.68 1.59
CA SER A 174 0.21 10.45 1.74
C SER A 174 0.84 10.27 3.12
N ASN A 175 1.21 11.34 3.81
CA ASN A 175 1.75 11.24 5.18
C ASN A 175 0.65 10.93 6.21
N ALA A 176 -0.58 11.39 5.99
CA ALA A 176 -1.71 10.93 6.80
C ALA A 176 -1.95 9.43 6.59
N GLY A 177 -1.86 8.96 5.34
CA GLY A 177 -1.86 7.53 5.01
C GLY A 177 -0.76 6.74 5.73
N LEU A 178 0.47 7.27 5.73
CA LEU A 178 1.60 6.65 6.43
C LEU A 178 1.37 6.58 7.95
N ASN A 179 0.78 7.62 8.55
CA ASN A 179 0.40 7.58 9.95
C ASN A 179 -0.71 6.55 10.22
N GLY A 180 -1.66 6.39 9.29
CA GLY A 180 -2.68 5.34 9.36
C GLY A 180 -2.08 3.93 9.29
N TRP A 181 -1.11 3.72 8.41
CA TRP A 181 -0.33 2.47 8.36
C TRP A 181 0.34 2.17 9.71
N TYR A 182 1.05 3.14 10.29
CA TYR A 182 1.75 2.92 11.55
C TYR A 182 0.80 2.73 12.73
N LEU A 183 -0.33 3.43 12.77
CA LEU A 183 -1.33 3.21 13.81
C LEU A 183 -1.93 1.80 13.71
N SER A 184 -2.23 1.33 12.51
CA SER A 184 -2.69 -0.05 12.29
C SER A 184 -1.73 -1.09 12.89
N MET A 185 -0.42 -0.88 12.68
CA MET A 185 0.63 -1.75 13.25
C MET A 185 0.71 -1.70 14.78
N LEU A 186 0.25 -0.62 15.43
CA LEU A 186 0.22 -0.52 16.89
C LEU A 186 -1.04 -1.16 17.50
N LEU A 187 -2.12 -1.20 16.73
CA LEU A 187 -3.40 -1.80 17.15
C LEU A 187 -3.39 -3.32 16.98
N HIS A 188 -2.76 -3.81 15.91
CA HIS A 188 -2.55 -5.24 15.64
C HIS A 188 -1.50 -5.85 16.57
#